data_AF-A0A955CBJ1-F1
#
_entry.id   AF-A0A955CBJ1-F1
#
_cell.length_a   1.000
_cell.length_b   1.000
_cell.length_c   1.000
_cell.angle_alpha   90.00
_cell.angle_beta   90.00
_cell.angle_gamma   90.00
#
_symmetry.space_group_name_H-M   'P 1'
#
loop_
_entity.id
_entity.type
_entity.pdbx_description
1 polymer ?
#
loop_
_entity_poly.entity_id
_entity_poly.type
_entity_poly.pdbx_seq_one_letter_code
_entity_poly.pdbx_strand_id
1 'polypeptide(L)'
;PTDFIGKSVDRIRDWGDLDLSYKVVAEINPERCINCGLCYIACEDGCHQSIKMERVEEEKYLKRMKATKDERVFVSGGEQYIHGAGDGYVNVFSINQETCVGCNMCSLVCPVQGCISMKEIDTGKPPLTWKEYQTLLAAGKIDPIRPPEHV
;
A
#
# COMPACT_ATOMS: atom_id res chain seq x y z
N PRO A 1 35.95 -5.22 9.23
CA PRO A 1 34.88 -5.59 8.26
C PRO A 1 33.98 -6.78 8.68
N THR A 2 34.24 -7.43 9.83
CA THR A 2 33.46 -8.57 10.36
C THR A 2 32.09 -8.20 10.93
N ASP A 3 31.87 -6.93 11.28
CA ASP A 3 30.69 -6.49 12.04
C ASP A 3 29.35 -6.61 11.30
N PHE A 4 29.36 -6.97 10.02
CA PHE A 4 28.15 -7.13 9.19
C PHE A 4 28.00 -8.52 8.56
N ILE A 5 29.03 -9.37 8.62
CA ILE A 5 28.99 -10.69 7.98
C ILE A 5 27.96 -11.56 8.72
N GLY A 6 27.00 -12.13 7.98
CA GLY A 6 26.05 -13.10 8.52
C GLY A 6 24.84 -12.54 9.28
N LYS A 7 24.77 -11.23 9.56
CA LYS A 7 23.70 -10.63 10.39
C LYS A 7 22.26 -10.83 9.88
N SER A 8 22.09 -11.10 8.58
CA SER A 8 20.78 -11.36 7.96
C SER A 8 20.46 -12.84 7.78
N VAL A 9 21.40 -13.76 8.05
CA VAL A 9 21.22 -15.20 7.79
C VAL A 9 20.02 -15.75 8.56
N ASP A 10 19.83 -15.34 9.81
CA ASP A 10 18.71 -15.78 10.66
C ASP A 10 17.32 -15.30 10.17
N ARG A 11 17.28 -14.35 9.23
CA ARG A 11 16.04 -13.85 8.61
C ARG A 11 15.64 -14.62 7.35
N ILE A 12 16.51 -15.49 6.85
CA ILE A 12 16.24 -16.31 5.67
C ILE A 12 15.64 -17.63 6.16
N ARG A 13 14.48 -17.98 5.63
CA ARG A 13 13.76 -19.22 5.96
C ARG A 13 13.23 -19.85 4.69
N ASP A 14 12.93 -21.14 4.77
CA ASP A 14 12.17 -21.82 3.72
C ASP A 14 10.76 -21.21 3.62
N TRP A 15 10.19 -21.19 2.41
CA TRP A 15 8.88 -20.58 2.16
C TRP A 15 7.78 -21.18 3.06
N GLY A 16 7.86 -22.49 3.33
CA GLY A 16 6.87 -23.18 4.16
C GLY A 16 6.90 -22.78 5.64
N ASP A 17 7.94 -22.08 6.09
CA ASP A 17 8.15 -21.63 7.48
C ASP A 17 7.80 -20.14 7.68
N LEU A 18 7.26 -19.48 6.65
CA LEU A 18 6.74 -18.12 6.76
C LEU A 18 5.40 -18.12 7.50
N ASP A 19 5.20 -17.12 8.35
CA ASP A 19 3.97 -16.96 9.13
C ASP A 19 2.83 -16.44 8.25
N LEU A 20 1.78 -17.25 8.08
CA LEU A 20 0.56 -16.93 7.33
C LEU A 20 -0.35 -15.94 8.06
N SER A 21 -0.19 -15.81 9.38
CA SER A 21 -0.96 -14.88 10.20
C SER A 21 -0.39 -13.46 10.17
N TYR A 22 0.85 -13.30 9.69
CA TYR A 22 1.46 -11.99 9.47
C TYR A 22 0.76 -11.26 8.34
N LYS A 23 0.28 -10.04 8.61
CA LYS A 23 -0.40 -9.21 7.63
C LYS A 23 0.10 -7.78 7.71
N VAL A 24 0.35 -7.19 6.54
CA VAL A 24 0.62 -5.77 6.38
C VAL A 24 -0.39 -5.17 5.41
N VAL A 25 -0.64 -3.88 5.55
CA VAL A 25 -1.52 -3.10 4.68
C VAL A 25 -0.84 -1.79 4.35
N ALA A 26 -1.11 -1.26 3.15
CA ALA A 26 -0.50 -0.05 2.68
C ALA A 26 -1.29 1.19 3.14
N GLU A 27 -0.58 2.30 3.41
CA GLU A 27 -1.18 3.60 3.72
C GLU A 27 -0.50 4.71 2.93
N ILE A 28 -1.30 5.60 2.32
CA ILE A 28 -0.82 6.77 1.58
C ILE A 28 -0.74 7.97 2.52
N ASN A 29 0.42 8.60 2.57
CA ASN A 29 0.60 9.91 3.22
C ASN A 29 0.13 11.02 2.26
N PRO A 30 -1.00 11.71 2.55
CA PRO A 30 -1.54 12.74 1.68
C PRO A 30 -0.64 13.99 1.59
N GLU A 31 0.21 14.25 2.57
CA GLU A 31 1.14 15.38 2.55
C GLU A 31 2.26 15.17 1.55
N ARG A 32 2.67 13.93 1.30
CA ARG A 32 3.72 13.57 0.33
C ARG A 32 3.18 13.20 -1.05
N CYS A 33 1.91 12.82 -1.14
CA CYS A 33 1.31 12.38 -2.38
C CYS A 33 1.29 13.50 -3.43
N ILE A 34 1.83 13.20 -4.60
CA ILE A 34 1.80 14.07 -5.78
C ILE A 34 0.67 13.70 -6.76
N ASN A 35 -0.31 12.91 -6.32
CA ASN A 35 -1.53 12.61 -7.07
C ASN A 35 -1.31 12.02 -8.49
N CYS A 36 -0.17 11.36 -8.74
CA CYS A 36 0.18 10.83 -10.08
C CYS A 36 -0.64 9.60 -10.52
N GLY A 37 -1.30 8.90 -9.59
CA GLY A 37 -2.13 7.73 -9.88
C GLY A 37 -1.40 6.42 -10.18
N LEU A 38 -0.06 6.39 -10.18
CA LEU A 38 0.70 5.16 -10.45
C LEU A 38 0.37 4.01 -9.49
N CYS A 39 0.20 4.32 -8.20
CA CYS A 39 -0.20 3.34 -7.20
C CYS A 39 -1.59 2.75 -7.47
N TYR A 40 -2.53 3.60 -7.90
CA TYR A 40 -3.89 3.20 -8.27
C TYR A 40 -3.86 2.25 -9.47
N ILE A 41 -3.22 2.65 -10.58
CA ILE A 41 -3.11 1.83 -11.80
C ILE A 41 -2.47 0.47 -11.48
N ALA A 42 -1.36 0.46 -10.73
CA ALA A 42 -0.68 -0.78 -10.38
C ALA A 42 -1.54 -1.70 -9.49
N CYS A 43 -2.36 -1.13 -8.61
CA CYS A 43 -3.28 -1.92 -7.79
C CYS A 43 -4.44 -2.47 -8.61
N GLU A 44 -4.94 -1.67 -9.56
CA GLU A 44 -6.13 -1.96 -10.34
C GLU A 44 -5.89 -2.99 -11.43
N ASP A 45 -4.82 -2.81 -12.22
CA ASP A 45 -4.53 -3.68 -13.37
C ASP A 45 -3.62 -4.86 -13.00
N GLY A 46 -2.90 -4.76 -11.88
CA GLY A 46 -1.85 -5.72 -11.52
C GLY A 46 -2.05 -6.47 -10.21
N CYS A 47 -3.05 -6.12 -9.39
CA CYS A 47 -3.22 -6.66 -8.03
C CYS A 47 -4.70 -6.89 -7.63
N HIS A 48 -5.17 -6.18 -6.60
CA HIS A 48 -6.37 -6.51 -5.80
C HIS A 48 -7.35 -5.34 -5.66
N GLN A 49 -7.28 -4.36 -6.56
CA GLN A 49 -8.28 -3.29 -6.69
C GLN A 49 -8.63 -2.57 -5.37
N SER A 50 -7.62 -2.33 -4.53
CA SER A 50 -7.80 -1.88 -3.15
C SER A 50 -7.63 -0.37 -2.96
N ILE A 51 -7.51 0.41 -4.03
CA ILE A 51 -7.29 1.87 -3.96
C ILE A 51 -8.50 2.59 -4.54
N LYS A 52 -9.14 3.43 -3.73
CA LYS A 52 -10.22 4.33 -4.17
C LYS A 52 -9.62 5.59 -4.77
N MET A 53 -10.21 6.04 -5.88
CA MET A 53 -9.91 7.32 -6.53
C MET A 53 -11.12 8.26 -6.40
N GLU A 54 -10.93 9.41 -5.76
CA GLU A 54 -11.91 10.50 -5.67
C GLU A 54 -11.45 11.67 -6.54
N ARG A 55 -12.29 12.15 -7.46
CA ARG A 55 -12.03 13.36 -8.23
C ARG A 55 -12.49 14.58 -7.44
N VAL A 56 -11.58 15.46 -7.06
CA VAL A 56 -11.83 16.61 -6.16
C VAL A 56 -11.49 17.90 -6.87
N GLU A 57 -12.35 18.92 -6.83
CA GLU A 57 -12.05 20.25 -7.39
C GLU A 57 -10.77 20.82 -6.75
N GLU A 58 -9.91 21.47 -7.55
CA GLU A 58 -8.62 22.00 -7.09
C GLU A 58 -8.73 22.93 -5.87
N GLU A 59 -9.72 23.84 -5.87
CA GLU A 59 -9.95 24.75 -4.75
C GLU A 59 -10.31 24.00 -3.46
N LYS A 60 -11.13 22.95 -3.56
CA LYS A 60 -11.53 22.13 -2.42
C LYS A 60 -10.34 21.32 -1.91
N TYR A 61 -9.51 20.79 -2.82
CA TYR A 61 -8.29 20.07 -2.46
C TYR A 61 -7.31 20.97 -1.69
N LEU A 62 -7.02 22.18 -2.19
CA LEU A 62 -6.14 23.13 -1.50
C LEU A 62 -6.67 23.48 -0.09
N LYS A 63 -7.99 23.68 0.05
CA LYS A 63 -8.63 23.88 1.36
C LYS A 63 -8.46 22.68 2.29
N ARG A 64 -8.64 21.44 1.80
CA ARG A 64 -8.44 20.21 2.59
C ARG A 64 -7.00 20.10 3.11
N MET A 65 -6.02 20.45 2.27
CA MET A 65 -4.61 20.38 2.62
C MET A 65 -4.13 21.55 3.50
N LYS A 66 -4.97 22.56 3.74
CA LYS A 66 -4.58 23.83 4.39
C LYS A 66 -3.33 24.45 3.76
N ALA A 67 -3.13 24.21 2.47
CA ALA A 67 -1.96 24.65 1.73
C ALA A 67 -2.30 25.90 0.93
N THR A 68 -1.38 26.85 0.91
CA THR A 68 -1.39 27.93 -0.08
C THR A 68 -0.99 27.36 -1.44
N LYS A 69 -1.27 28.11 -2.53
CA LYS A 69 -0.80 27.71 -3.86
C LYS A 69 0.71 27.45 -3.82
N ASP A 70 1.48 28.34 -3.22
CA ASP A 70 2.95 28.27 -3.25
C ASP A 70 3.58 27.04 -2.55
N GLU A 71 2.85 26.33 -1.68
CA GLU A 71 3.37 25.14 -0.96
C GLU A 71 3.18 23.81 -1.71
N ARG A 72 2.24 23.77 -2.67
CA ARG A 72 1.87 22.54 -3.40
C ARG A 72 1.82 22.72 -4.91
N VAL A 73 1.99 23.95 -5.37
CA VAL A 73 1.95 24.34 -6.77
C VAL A 73 3.36 24.48 -7.28
N PHE A 74 3.57 23.95 -8.48
CA PHE A 74 4.84 24.02 -9.17
C PHE A 74 4.69 24.99 -10.33
N VAL A 75 5.78 25.68 -10.63
CA VAL A 75 5.84 26.63 -11.73
C VAL A 75 6.59 25.99 -12.87
N SER A 76 5.94 25.87 -14.03
CA SER A 76 6.60 25.48 -15.28
C SER A 76 6.16 26.44 -16.38
N GLY A 77 7.12 27.06 -17.07
CA GLY A 77 6.82 28.02 -18.14
C GLY A 77 6.07 29.28 -17.67
N GLY A 78 6.12 29.62 -16.39
CA GLY A 78 5.37 30.75 -15.80
C GLY A 78 3.97 30.38 -15.31
N GLU A 79 3.51 29.16 -15.57
CA GLU A 79 2.20 28.67 -15.15
C GLU A 79 2.29 27.87 -13.86
N GLN A 80 1.29 28.06 -13.01
CA GLN A 80 1.15 27.43 -11.69
C GLN A 80 0.21 26.21 -11.79
N TYR A 81 0.71 25.01 -11.49
CA TYR A 81 -0.11 23.78 -11.48
C TYR A 81 0.10 22.94 -10.22
N ILE A 82 -0.95 22.22 -9.81
CA ILE A 82 -0.89 21.19 -8.77
C ILE A 82 -0.51 19.86 -9.42
N HIS A 83 0.31 19.06 -8.77
CA HIS A 83 0.67 17.73 -9.29
C HIS A 83 -0.56 16.83 -9.44
N GLY A 84 -0.65 16.10 -10.55
CA GLY A 84 -1.77 15.20 -10.83
C GLY A 84 -3.12 15.90 -11.02
N ALA A 85 -3.12 17.24 -11.11
CA ALA A 85 -4.30 18.02 -11.41
C ALA A 85 -4.48 18.20 -12.92
N GLY A 86 -5.73 18.25 -13.36
CA GLY A 86 -6.10 18.51 -14.75
C GLY A 86 -7.59 18.80 -14.85
N ASP A 87 -7.95 19.70 -15.77
CA ASP A 87 -9.36 20.07 -16.04
C ASP A 87 -10.09 20.62 -14.79
N GLY A 88 -9.36 21.27 -13.87
CA GLY A 88 -9.91 21.86 -12.64
C GLY A 88 -10.09 20.88 -11.47
N TYR A 89 -9.59 19.65 -11.58
CA TYR A 89 -9.68 18.63 -10.52
C TYR A 89 -8.34 17.96 -10.23
N VAL A 90 -8.24 17.38 -9.03
CA VAL A 90 -7.16 16.52 -8.55
C VAL A 90 -7.74 15.15 -8.21
N ASN A 91 -7.09 14.08 -8.66
CA ASN A 91 -7.43 12.72 -8.25
C ASN A 91 -6.78 12.40 -6.90
N VAL A 92 -7.59 12.18 -5.87
CA VAL A 92 -7.14 11.84 -4.52
C VAL A 92 -7.30 10.33 -4.29
N PHE A 93 -6.25 9.68 -3.82
CA PHE A 93 -6.18 8.23 -3.66
C PHE A 93 -6.19 7.83 -2.19
N SER A 94 -6.98 6.81 -1.85
CA SER A 94 -7.03 6.24 -0.50
C SER A 94 -7.07 4.71 -0.56
N ILE A 95 -6.38 4.06 0.37
CA ILE A 95 -6.30 2.58 0.40
C ILE A 95 -7.42 2.03 1.27
N ASN A 96 -8.21 1.12 0.70
CA ASN A 96 -9.16 0.32 1.45
C ASN A 96 -8.39 -0.76 2.24
N GLN A 97 -8.34 -0.60 3.56
CA GLN A 97 -7.58 -1.49 4.45
C GLN A 97 -8.19 -2.90 4.54
N GLU A 98 -9.49 -3.04 4.26
CA GLU A 98 -10.18 -4.34 4.32
C GLU A 98 -9.80 -5.23 3.14
N THR A 99 -9.66 -4.64 1.95
CA THR A 99 -9.36 -5.37 0.71
C THR A 99 -7.87 -5.38 0.36
N CYS A 100 -7.06 -4.52 0.98
CA CYS A 100 -5.61 -4.54 0.81
C CYS A 100 -5.00 -5.83 1.38
N VAL A 101 -4.31 -6.59 0.53
CA VAL A 101 -3.61 -7.83 0.92
C VAL A 101 -2.13 -7.64 1.25
N GLY A 102 -1.62 -6.40 1.13
CA GLY A 102 -0.22 -6.12 1.47
C GLY A 102 0.82 -6.56 0.44
N CYS A 103 0.45 -6.70 -0.85
CA CYS A 103 1.37 -7.13 -1.92
C CYS A 103 2.56 -6.18 -2.20
N ASN A 104 2.56 -4.99 -1.57
CA ASN A 104 3.60 -3.96 -1.67
C ASN A 104 3.76 -3.27 -3.04
N MET A 105 3.02 -3.70 -4.06
CA MET A 105 3.16 -3.20 -5.44
C MET A 105 2.97 -1.68 -5.53
N CYS A 106 1.96 -1.13 -4.85
CA CYS A 106 1.70 0.32 -4.83
C CYS A 106 2.88 1.12 -4.26
N SER A 107 3.54 0.60 -3.21
CA SER A 107 4.71 1.24 -2.59
C SER A 107 5.91 1.22 -3.53
N LEU A 108 6.12 0.10 -4.23
CA LEU A 108 7.25 -0.07 -5.16
C LEU A 108 7.16 0.84 -6.39
N VAL A 109 5.96 1.11 -6.91
CA VAL A 109 5.76 2.00 -8.06
C VAL A 109 5.66 3.49 -7.68
N CYS A 110 5.56 3.80 -6.38
CA CYS A 110 5.38 5.18 -5.95
C CYS A 110 6.69 5.97 -6.17
N PRO A 111 6.66 7.06 -6.95
CA PRO A 111 7.88 7.82 -7.26
C PRO A 111 8.33 8.71 -6.09
N VAL A 112 7.51 8.87 -5.04
CA VAL A 112 7.79 9.72 -3.89
C VAL A 112 8.18 8.86 -2.68
N GLN A 113 9.44 8.96 -2.27
CA GLN A 113 9.94 8.23 -1.11
C GLN A 113 9.11 8.51 0.15
N GLY A 114 8.66 7.44 0.81
CA GLY A 114 7.86 7.53 2.02
C GLY A 114 6.45 8.09 1.83
N CYS A 115 5.97 8.24 0.59
CA CYS A 115 4.56 8.53 0.33
C CYS A 115 3.67 7.34 0.66
N ILE A 116 4.13 6.11 0.48
CA ILE A 116 3.38 4.90 0.86
C ILE A 116 4.18 4.13 1.91
N SER A 117 3.51 3.82 3.02
CA SER A 117 4.05 2.99 4.10
C SER A 117 3.32 1.65 4.16
N MET A 118 4.03 0.59 4.55
CA MET A 118 3.43 -0.71 4.86
C MET A 118 3.32 -0.83 6.38
N LYS A 119 2.10 -0.91 6.89
CA LYS A 119 1.81 -1.04 8.32
C LYS A 119 1.43 -2.47 8.63
N GLU A 120 2.12 -3.06 9.61
CA GLU A 120 1.71 -4.34 10.18
C GLU A 120 0.39 -4.17 10.91
N ILE A 121 -0.49 -5.15 10.73
CA ILE A 121 -1.78 -5.20 11.41
C ILE A 121 -1.91 -6.49 12.20
N ASP A 122 -2.34 -6.34 13.45
CA ASP A 122 -2.67 -7.46 14.32
C ASP A 122 -3.91 -8.17 13.78
N THR A 123 -3.74 -9.42 13.36
CA THR A 123 -4.84 -10.25 12.86
C THR A 123 -5.61 -10.95 13.99
N GLY A 124 -5.12 -10.87 15.22
CA GLY A 124 -5.63 -11.63 16.38
C GLY A 124 -5.43 -13.14 16.26
N LYS A 125 -4.72 -13.61 15.22
CA LYS A 125 -4.46 -15.03 14.97
C LYS A 125 -3.09 -15.42 15.53
N PRO A 126 -2.95 -16.64 16.10
CA PRO A 126 -1.64 -17.13 16.46
C PRO A 126 -0.77 -17.30 15.20
N PRO A 127 0.56 -17.17 15.31
CA PRO A 127 1.47 -17.49 14.21
C PRO A 127 1.21 -18.90 13.69
N LEU A 128 1.15 -19.06 12.37
CA LEU A 128 0.89 -20.33 11.72
C LEU A 128 1.66 -20.42 10.42
N THR A 129 2.57 -21.37 10.31
CA THR A 129 3.33 -21.61 9.08
C THR A 129 2.53 -22.43 8.06
N TRP A 130 2.98 -22.46 6.81
CA TRP A 130 2.33 -23.29 5.79
C TRP A 130 2.45 -24.79 6.08
N LYS A 131 3.57 -25.25 6.62
CA LYS A 131 3.77 -26.66 7.01
C LYS A 131 2.80 -27.09 8.13
N GLU A 132 2.60 -26.21 9.12
CA GLU A 132 1.64 -26.43 10.19
C GLU A 132 0.21 -26.41 9.67
N TYR A 133 -0.14 -25.42 8.83
CA TYR A 133 -1.45 -25.33 8.19
C TYR A 133 -1.79 -26.60 7.41
N GLN A 134 -0.88 -27.11 6.57
CA GLN A 134 -1.10 -28.35 5.81
C GLN A 134 -1.32 -29.57 6.72
N THR A 135 -0.56 -29.66 7.82
CA THR A 135 -0.70 -30.75 8.80
C THR A 135 -2.06 -30.70 9.50
N LEU A 136 -2.48 -29.51 9.92
CA LEU A 136 -3.78 -29.31 10.57
C LEU A 136 -4.93 -29.55 9.60
N LEU A 137 -4.80 -29.11 8.34
CA LEU A 137 -5.81 -29.30 7.30
C LEU A 137 -5.99 -30.80 6.98
N ALA A 138 -4.90 -31.54 6.79
CA ALA A 138 -4.93 -32.98 6.55
C ALA A 138 -5.54 -33.75 7.73
N ALA A 139 -5.36 -33.25 8.96
CA ALA A 139 -5.96 -33.81 10.17
C ALA A 139 -7.42 -33.38 10.41
N GLY A 140 -8.00 -32.54 9.55
CA GLY A 140 -9.36 -32.00 9.71
C GLY A 140 -9.52 -31.08 10.92
N LYS A 141 -8.42 -30.45 11.39
CA LYS A 141 -8.39 -29.57 12.56
C LYS A 141 -8.56 -28.09 12.24
N ILE A 142 -8.51 -27.72 10.96
CA ILE A 142 -8.71 -26.36 10.48
C ILE A 142 -9.46 -26.39 9.15
N ASP A 143 -10.24 -25.34 8.90
CA ASP A 143 -10.91 -25.16 7.62
C ASP A 143 -9.93 -24.66 6.54
N PRO A 144 -10.21 -24.96 5.25
CA PRO A 144 -9.45 -24.40 4.15
C PRO A 144 -9.53 -22.86 4.14
N ILE A 145 -8.39 -22.20 3.95
CA ILE A 145 -8.32 -20.75 3.68
C ILE A 145 -9.14 -20.46 2.43
N ARG A 146 -10.13 -19.58 2.57
CA ARG A 146 -10.99 -19.16 1.45
C ARG A 146 -10.43 -17.90 0.80
N PRO A 147 -10.54 -17.78 -0.53
CA PRO A 147 -10.24 -16.53 -1.20
C PRO A 147 -11.21 -15.43 -0.71
N PRO A 148 -10.80 -14.15 -0.72
CA PRO A 148 -11.69 -13.05 -0.38
C PRO A 148 -12.83 -12.93 -1.41
N GLU A 149 -14.04 -12.55 -0.96
CA GLU A 149 -15.23 -12.45 -1.82
C GLU A 149 -15.25 -11.19 -2.71
N HIS A 150 -14.31 -10.27 -2.56
CA HIS A 150 -14.32 -8.93 -3.16
C HIS A 150 -13.40 -8.77 -4.38
N VAL A 151 -13.11 -9.86 -5.07
CA VAL A 151 -12.43 -9.89 -6.38
C VAL A 151 -13.37 -10.51 -7.42
#